data_AF-A0A8J3B7R6-F1
#
_entry.id   AF-A0A8J3B7R6-F1
#
_cell.length_a   1.000
_cell.length_b   1.000
_cell.length_c   1.000
_cell.angle_alpha   90.00
_cell.angle_beta   90.00
_cell.angle_gamma   90.00
#
_symmetry.space_group_name_H-M   'P 1'
#
loop_
_entity.id
_entity.type
_entity.pdbx_description
1 polymer ?
#
loop_
_entity_poly.entity_id
_entity_poly.type
_entity_poly.pdbx_seq_one_letter_code
_entity_poly.pdbx_strand_id
1 'polypeptide(L)'
;MSRRRQHRTDRAGTRPEDARPDRAGGTRPGPAGTRPGGPAGAAGPCPCGLGEPYGACCGRYHRGEPAPTAVALMRARYTAFARGDAGYLRRTWHPRTRPPRLDLDPGQEWTGLAVLATSGGGLFDAAGTVEFRARYRLGGRAGEVREHSAFARLDGQWLYVDGS
;
A
#
# COMPACT_ATOMS: atom_id res chain seq x y z
N MET A 1 -54.87 -42.92 24.72
CA MET A 1 -55.29 -43.72 23.54
C MET A 1 -54.04 -44.05 22.74
N SER A 2 -53.51 -45.25 22.92
CA SER A 2 -53.33 -46.28 21.86
C SER A 2 -52.19 -46.00 20.88
N ARG A 3 -51.28 -46.90 20.51
CA ARG A 3 -50.95 -48.32 20.81
C ARG A 3 -49.69 -48.62 19.95
N ARG A 4 -49.03 -49.76 20.26
CA ARG A 4 -48.10 -50.60 19.44
C ARG A 4 -46.61 -50.43 19.79
N ARG A 5 -46.00 -51.38 20.51
CA ARG A 5 -45.49 -52.73 20.12
C ARG A 5 -44.30 -52.63 19.16
N GLN A 6 -43.08 -52.79 19.66
CA GLN A 6 -42.31 -54.05 19.83
C GLN A 6 -41.66 -54.53 18.52
N HIS A 7 -40.32 -54.69 18.52
CA HIS A 7 -39.50 -55.80 17.98
C HIS A 7 -38.02 -55.36 18.07
N ARG A 8 -37.17 -55.91 18.96
CA ARG A 8 -36.50 -57.24 19.03
C ARG A 8 -35.17 -57.28 18.25
N THR A 9 -34.19 -57.99 18.83
CA THR A 9 -32.88 -58.48 18.35
C THR A 9 -31.69 -57.60 18.72
N ASP A 10 -30.49 -58.10 19.00
CA ASP A 10 -30.03 -59.32 19.67
C ASP A 10 -28.56 -59.08 20.08
N ARG A 11 -28.06 -59.93 20.98
CA ARG A 11 -26.67 -60.11 21.43
C ARG A 11 -25.54 -59.69 20.47
N ALA A 12 -24.47 -59.12 21.05
CA ALA A 12 -23.16 -59.76 21.12
C ALA A 12 -22.22 -58.95 22.03
N GLY A 13 -21.53 -59.64 22.94
CA GLY A 13 -20.53 -59.02 23.83
C GLY A 13 -19.12 -59.17 23.30
N THR A 14 -18.21 -58.39 23.88
CA THR A 14 -16.79 -58.74 24.02
C THR A 14 -16.19 -57.99 25.20
N ARG A 15 -15.34 -58.70 25.94
CA ARG A 15 -14.64 -58.32 27.17
C ARG A 15 -13.52 -57.29 26.90
N PRO A 16 -12.97 -56.67 27.97
CA PRO A 16 -11.98 -55.59 27.90
C PRO A 16 -10.55 -56.16 27.83
N GLU A 17 -9.63 -55.47 27.15
CA GLU A 17 -8.20 -55.64 27.39
C GLU A 17 -7.39 -54.41 26.91
N ASP A 18 -6.70 -53.81 27.88
CA ASP A 18 -5.34 -53.28 27.84
C ASP A 18 -4.92 -52.00 27.07
N ALA A 19 -4.53 -51.05 27.93
CA ALA A 19 -3.24 -50.36 27.95
C ALA A 19 -2.91 -49.33 26.84
N ARG A 20 -2.84 -48.09 27.31
CA ARG A 20 -2.24 -46.90 26.67
C ARG A 20 -0.78 -47.17 26.26
N PRO A 21 -0.27 -46.40 25.28
CA PRO A 21 0.48 -45.22 25.71
C PRO A 21 0.18 -43.94 24.92
N ASP A 22 0.33 -42.83 25.64
CA ASP A 22 0.30 -41.46 25.13
C ASP A 22 1.25 -41.28 23.93
N ARG A 23 0.70 -40.84 22.80
CA ARG A 23 1.49 -40.23 21.72
C ARG A 23 1.26 -38.73 21.71
N ALA A 24 2.34 -38.07 22.13
CA ALA A 24 2.64 -36.66 22.08
C ALA A 24 2.02 -35.92 20.88
N GLY A 25 1.43 -34.76 21.20
CA GLY A 25 1.01 -33.76 20.24
C GLY A 25 2.16 -33.31 19.35
N GLY A 26 2.06 -33.63 18.07
CA GLY A 26 2.84 -32.99 17.01
C GLY A 26 2.11 -31.74 16.53
N THR A 27 2.28 -30.62 17.24
CA THR A 27 1.94 -29.30 16.70
C THR A 27 2.84 -29.05 15.50
N ARG A 28 2.30 -29.19 14.28
CA ARG A 28 2.98 -28.70 13.08
C ARG A 28 3.10 -27.17 13.24
N PRO A 29 4.29 -26.56 13.24
CA PRO A 29 4.37 -25.12 13.07
C PRO A 29 3.85 -24.83 11.65
N GLY A 30 2.72 -24.14 11.56
CA GLY A 30 2.32 -23.52 10.30
C GLY A 30 3.45 -22.60 9.81
N PRO A 31 3.62 -22.38 8.50
CA PRO A 31 4.64 -21.46 8.03
C PRO A 31 4.40 -20.11 8.70
N ALA A 32 5.37 -19.68 9.50
CA ALA A 32 5.41 -18.34 10.04
C ALA A 32 5.13 -17.39 8.88
N GLY A 33 4.00 -16.68 8.94
CA GLY A 33 3.66 -15.66 7.97
C GLY A 33 4.81 -14.66 7.96
N THR A 34 5.64 -14.74 6.93
CA THR A 34 6.69 -13.77 6.67
C THR A 34 6.01 -12.42 6.54
N ARG A 35 6.05 -11.60 7.59
CA ARG A 35 5.78 -10.17 7.48
C ARG A 35 6.98 -9.58 6.75
N PRO A 36 6.86 -9.05 5.51
CA PRO A 36 7.95 -8.29 4.94
C PRO A 36 7.87 -6.88 5.52
N GLY A 37 8.34 -6.72 6.75
CA GLY A 37 8.58 -5.43 7.41
C GLY A 37 10.08 -5.13 7.44
N GLY A 38 10.64 -4.69 6.30
CA GLY A 38 12.05 -4.32 6.15
C GLY A 38 12.37 -3.99 4.67
N PRO A 39 13.28 -3.05 4.36
CA PRO A 39 13.21 -2.27 3.12
C PRO A 39 13.57 -3.11 1.89
N ALA A 40 12.54 -3.54 1.16
CA ALA A 40 12.63 -3.95 -0.25
C ALA A 40 12.88 -2.72 -1.15
N GLY A 41 13.94 -1.98 -0.82
CA GLY A 41 14.07 -0.56 -1.10
C GLY A 41 14.40 -0.20 -2.54
N ALA A 42 14.82 -1.15 -3.38
CA ALA A 42 15.21 -0.93 -4.77
C ALA A 42 14.54 -1.88 -5.78
N ALA A 43 14.30 -3.14 -5.38
CA ALA A 43 13.87 -4.22 -6.28
C ALA A 43 12.36 -4.53 -6.24
N GLY A 44 11.62 -4.02 -5.24
CA GLY A 44 10.17 -4.21 -5.16
C GLY A 44 9.40 -3.36 -6.20
N PRO A 45 8.15 -3.73 -6.52
CA PRO A 45 7.30 -2.94 -7.41
C PRO A 45 7.08 -1.54 -6.83
N CYS A 46 7.05 -0.55 -7.72
CA CYS A 46 6.84 0.83 -7.32
C CYS A 46 5.40 1.04 -6.79
N PRO A 47 5.23 1.64 -5.60
CA PRO A 47 3.91 1.92 -5.03
C PRO A 47 3.00 2.78 -5.93
N CYS A 48 3.57 3.56 -6.86
CA CYS A 48 2.82 4.48 -7.70
C CYS A 48 1.82 3.83 -8.66
N GLY A 49 1.75 2.49 -8.73
CA GLY A 49 0.76 1.76 -9.52
C GLY A 49 1.12 1.52 -10.98
N LEU A 50 2.37 1.77 -11.40
CA LEU A 50 2.85 1.48 -12.76
C LEU A 50 3.44 0.06 -12.92
N GLY A 51 3.58 -0.71 -11.84
CA GLY A 51 4.10 -2.08 -11.87
C GLY A 51 5.62 -2.21 -12.06
N GLU A 52 6.29 -1.16 -12.53
CA GLU A 52 7.74 -1.11 -12.70
C GLU A 52 8.51 -1.22 -11.36
N PRO A 53 9.74 -1.79 -11.35
CA PRO A 53 10.59 -1.78 -10.17
C PRO A 53 10.85 -0.37 -9.67
N TYR A 54 10.81 -0.16 -8.35
CA TYR A 54 10.98 1.17 -7.75
C TYR A 54 12.23 1.90 -8.28
N GLY A 55 13.37 1.20 -8.38
CA GLY A 55 14.63 1.79 -8.83
C GLY A 55 14.58 2.41 -10.23
N ALA A 56 13.82 1.80 -11.16
CA ALA A 56 13.63 2.25 -12.54
C ALA A 56 12.42 3.16 -12.72
N CYS A 57 11.49 3.18 -11.75
CA CYS A 57 10.31 4.02 -11.73
C CYS A 57 10.56 5.31 -10.92
N CYS A 58 9.86 5.51 -9.80
CA CYS A 58 9.96 6.74 -9.01
C CYS A 58 11.32 6.92 -8.31
N GLY A 59 12.06 5.83 -8.12
CA GLY A 59 13.37 5.85 -7.46
C GLY A 59 14.41 6.68 -8.22
N ARG A 60 14.33 6.79 -9.54
CA ARG A 60 15.24 7.66 -10.32
C ARG A 60 15.02 9.13 -10.00
N TYR A 61 13.77 9.54 -9.82
CA TYR A 61 13.44 10.91 -9.45
C TYR A 61 13.82 11.21 -8.01
N HIS A 62 13.63 10.24 -7.09
CA HIS A 62 14.07 10.38 -5.71
C HIS A 62 15.59 10.53 -5.57
N ARG A 63 16.36 9.99 -6.52
CA ARG A 63 17.83 10.16 -6.62
C ARG A 63 18.27 11.48 -7.28
N GLY A 64 17.33 12.29 -7.77
CA GLY A 64 17.62 13.63 -8.29
C GLY A 64 17.31 13.86 -9.75
N GLU A 65 16.89 12.83 -10.51
CA GLU A 65 16.41 13.05 -11.88
C GLU A 65 15.12 13.90 -11.87
N PRO A 66 14.99 14.94 -12.71
CA PRO A 66 13.75 15.71 -12.77
C PRO A 66 12.62 14.85 -13.34
N ALA A 67 11.43 14.93 -12.72
CA ALA A 67 10.25 14.31 -13.28
C ALA A 67 9.89 15.04 -14.60
N PRO A 68 9.66 14.32 -15.72
CA PRO A 68 9.45 14.96 -17.02
C PRO A 68 8.06 15.60 -17.18
N THR A 69 7.09 15.19 -16.37
CA THR A 69 5.70 15.64 -16.43
C THR A 69 5.13 15.84 -15.03
N ALA A 70 4.04 16.62 -14.93
CA ALA A 70 3.31 16.80 -13.67
C ALA A 70 2.81 15.45 -13.11
N VAL A 71 2.34 14.56 -13.97
CA VAL A 71 1.91 13.20 -13.58
C VAL A 71 3.07 12.37 -13.03
N ALA A 72 4.24 12.44 -13.67
CA ALA A 72 5.43 11.75 -13.18
C ALA A 72 5.82 12.27 -11.79
N LEU A 73 5.75 13.59 -11.57
CA LEU A 73 6.01 14.16 -10.27
C LEU A 73 4.96 13.73 -9.23
N MET A 74 3.67 13.77 -9.58
CA MET A 74 2.59 13.33 -8.70
C MET A 74 2.81 11.90 -8.22
N ARG A 75 3.14 10.98 -9.15
CA ARG A 75 3.46 9.57 -8.84
C ARG A 75 4.70 9.42 -7.95
N ALA A 76 5.73 10.21 -8.19
CA ALA A 76 6.92 10.23 -7.37
C ALA A 76 6.61 10.73 -5.95
N ARG A 77 5.86 11.83 -5.82
CA ARG A 77 5.42 12.37 -4.53
C ARG A 77 4.58 11.36 -3.75
N TYR A 78 3.61 10.70 -4.38
CA TYR A 78 2.87 9.60 -3.74
C TYR A 78 3.82 8.50 -3.24
N THR A 79 4.81 8.11 -4.04
CA THR A 79 5.78 7.08 -3.63
C THR A 79 6.65 7.55 -2.48
N ALA A 80 6.99 8.84 -2.42
CA ALA A 80 7.70 9.43 -1.29
C ALA A 80 6.86 9.40 -0.01
N PHE A 81 5.54 9.68 -0.08
CA PHE A 81 4.62 9.46 1.04
C PHE A 81 4.61 7.99 1.49
N ALA A 82 4.47 7.05 0.55
CA ALA A 82 4.46 5.61 0.84
C ALA A 82 5.76 5.10 1.47
N ARG A 83 6.88 5.81 1.28
CA ARG A 83 8.21 5.43 1.78
C ARG A 83 8.73 6.31 2.91
N GLY A 84 7.96 7.30 3.35
CA GLY A 84 8.39 8.25 4.37
C GLY A 84 9.51 9.21 3.92
N ASP A 85 9.70 9.44 2.62
CA ASP A 85 10.74 10.37 2.10
C ASP A 85 10.26 11.83 2.15
N ALA A 86 10.21 12.39 3.36
CA ALA A 86 9.88 13.79 3.59
C ALA A 86 10.86 14.76 2.88
N GLY A 87 12.11 14.33 2.67
CA GLY A 87 13.11 15.13 1.98
C GLY A 87 12.71 15.39 0.53
N TYR A 88 12.31 14.35 -0.20
CA TYR A 88 11.84 14.49 -1.58
C TYR A 88 10.58 15.36 -1.66
N LEU A 89 9.62 15.15 -0.75
CA LEU A 89 8.40 15.93 -0.70
C LEU A 89 8.67 17.43 -0.49
N ARG A 90 9.63 17.79 0.37
CA ARG A 90 10.01 19.19 0.61
C ARG A 90 10.79 19.82 -0.55
N ARG A 91 11.62 19.05 -1.26
CA ARG A 91 12.41 19.53 -2.42
C ARG A 91 11.54 19.74 -3.66
N THR A 92 10.46 18.98 -3.79
CA THR A 92 9.52 19.06 -4.92
C THR A 92 8.27 19.88 -4.62
N TRP A 93 8.26 20.63 -3.52
CA TRP A 93 7.22 21.58 -3.20
C TRP A 93 7.61 22.97 -3.71
N HIS A 94 6.64 23.68 -4.27
CA HIS A 94 6.85 25.05 -4.70
C HIS A 94 7.22 25.94 -3.50
N PRO A 95 8.30 26.76 -3.58
CA PRO A 95 8.79 27.54 -2.44
C PRO A 95 7.75 28.47 -1.81
N ARG A 96 6.84 29.02 -2.62
CA ARG A 96 5.77 29.94 -2.16
C ARG A 96 4.70 29.28 -1.29
N THR A 97 4.46 27.99 -1.44
CA THR A 97 3.33 27.27 -0.80
C THR A 97 3.80 26.15 0.12
N ARG A 98 5.12 25.93 0.23
CA ARG A 98 5.70 24.88 1.05
C ARG A 98 5.45 25.15 2.53
N PRO A 99 4.80 24.22 3.26
CA PRO A 99 4.60 24.39 4.69
C PRO A 99 5.94 24.35 5.45
N PRO A 100 6.04 25.04 6.60
CA PRO A 100 7.26 25.08 7.39
C PRO A 100 7.65 23.71 7.96
N ARG A 101 6.64 22.87 8.24
CA ARG A 101 6.79 21.49 8.69
C ARG A 101 5.97 20.56 7.82
N LEU A 102 6.50 19.38 7.56
CA LEU A 102 5.80 18.29 6.89
C LEU A 102 5.88 17.09 7.82
N ASP A 103 4.74 16.68 8.36
CA ASP A 103 4.64 15.54 9.25
C ASP A 103 4.04 14.36 8.49
N LEU A 104 4.67 13.20 8.59
CA LEU A 104 4.24 11.97 7.94
C LEU A 104 3.90 10.97 9.04
N ASP A 105 2.63 10.57 9.12
CA ASP A 105 2.20 9.56 10.08
C ASP A 105 2.80 8.19 9.71
N PRO A 106 3.71 7.62 10.54
CA PRO A 106 4.31 6.32 10.26
C PRO A 106 3.31 5.16 10.33
N GLY A 107 2.15 5.35 10.97
CA GLY A 107 1.04 4.40 11.00
C GLY A 107 0.17 4.44 9.74
N GLN A 108 0.38 5.42 8.86
CA GLN A 108 -0.34 5.57 7.61
C GLN A 108 0.34 4.79 6.48
N GLU A 109 -0.23 3.64 6.12
CA GLU A 109 0.27 2.82 5.02
C GLU A 109 -0.42 3.19 3.70
N TRP A 110 0.32 3.68 2.72
CA TRP A 110 -0.22 3.95 1.38
C TRP A 110 -0.23 2.68 0.53
N THR A 111 -1.40 2.32 -0.02
CA THR A 111 -1.64 1.00 -0.65
C THR A 111 -1.96 1.04 -2.13
N GLY A 112 -2.26 2.22 -2.70
CA GLY A 112 -2.33 2.36 -4.14
C GLY A 112 -2.69 3.76 -4.61
N LEU A 113 -2.34 4.04 -5.86
CA LEU A 113 -2.61 5.30 -6.53
C LEU A 113 -3.35 5.05 -7.85
N ALA A 114 -4.36 5.86 -8.14
CA ALA A 114 -5.01 5.95 -9.45
C ALA A 114 -5.05 7.41 -9.89
N VAL A 115 -4.49 7.71 -11.07
CA VAL A 115 -4.66 9.03 -11.71
C VAL A 115 -6.01 9.00 -12.44
N LEU A 116 -6.86 9.99 -12.16
CA LEU A 116 -8.23 10.07 -12.66
C LEU A 116 -8.32 11.00 -13.87
N ALA A 117 -7.70 12.19 -13.78
CA ALA A 117 -7.69 13.19 -14.83
C ALA A 117 -6.41 14.02 -14.80
N THR A 118 -6.07 14.61 -15.94
CA THR A 118 -4.90 15.48 -16.09
C THR A 118 -5.22 16.61 -17.06
N SER A 119 -4.73 17.81 -16.77
CA SER A 119 -4.80 18.96 -17.67
C SER A 119 -3.44 19.65 -17.73
N GLY A 120 -2.89 19.86 -18.93
CA GLY A 120 -1.51 20.33 -19.10
C GLY A 120 -0.48 19.39 -18.47
N GLY A 121 0.64 19.93 -17.99
CA GLY A 121 1.65 19.16 -17.27
C GLY A 121 2.57 18.30 -18.16
N GLY A 122 2.55 18.50 -19.47
CA GLY A 122 3.40 17.83 -20.45
C GLY A 122 4.79 18.47 -20.59
N LEU A 123 5.59 17.96 -21.51
CA LEU A 123 7.00 18.36 -21.70
C LEU A 123 7.18 19.84 -22.05
N PHE A 124 6.17 20.49 -22.63
CA PHE A 124 6.26 21.89 -23.07
C PHE A 124 5.43 22.84 -22.21
N ASP A 125 4.67 22.32 -21.25
CA ASP A 125 3.79 23.13 -20.41
C ASP A 125 4.54 23.80 -19.26
N ALA A 126 4.09 24.98 -18.86
CA ALA A 126 4.60 25.66 -17.67
C ALA A 126 3.79 25.32 -16.40
N ALA A 127 2.57 24.80 -16.57
CA ALA A 127 1.67 24.44 -15.50
C ALA A 127 0.85 23.20 -15.87
N GLY A 128 0.29 22.54 -14.86
CA GLY A 128 -0.63 21.42 -15.07
C GLY A 128 -1.34 21.03 -13.79
N THR A 129 -2.41 20.26 -13.94
CA THR A 129 -3.15 19.71 -12.80
C THR A 129 -3.31 18.21 -12.94
N VAL A 130 -3.34 17.50 -11.82
CA VAL A 130 -3.56 16.06 -11.76
C VAL A 130 -4.63 15.78 -10.70
N GLU A 131 -5.74 15.18 -11.13
CA GLU A 131 -6.73 14.60 -10.22
C GLU A 131 -6.36 13.14 -9.98
N PHE A 132 -6.34 12.72 -8.71
CA PHE A 132 -6.00 11.35 -8.37
C PHE A 132 -6.77 10.86 -7.15
N ARG A 133 -6.76 9.54 -6.98
CA ARG A 133 -7.22 8.83 -5.79
C ARG A 133 -6.07 8.04 -5.20
N ALA A 134 -5.73 8.31 -3.95
CA ALA A 134 -4.74 7.58 -3.17
C ALA A 134 -5.43 6.77 -2.08
N ARG A 135 -5.19 5.46 -2.04
CA ARG A 135 -5.74 4.53 -1.05
C ARG A 135 -4.74 4.28 0.05
N TYR A 136 -5.21 4.12 1.27
CA TYR A 136 -4.37 3.92 2.43
C TYR A 136 -4.99 2.98 3.46
N ARG A 137 -4.19 2.53 4.43
CA ARG A 137 -4.65 1.91 5.68
C ARG A 137 -4.08 2.65 6.87
N LEU A 138 -4.93 2.97 7.84
CA LEU A 138 -4.56 3.59 9.11
C LEU A 138 -5.25 2.85 10.25
N GLY A 139 -4.49 2.39 11.24
CA GLY A 139 -5.04 1.61 12.36
C GLY A 139 -5.83 0.37 11.90
N GLY A 140 -5.39 -0.29 10.83
CA GLY A 140 -6.06 -1.46 10.24
C GLY A 140 -7.30 -1.15 9.39
N ARG A 141 -7.75 0.11 9.31
CA ARG A 141 -8.89 0.53 8.50
C ARG A 141 -8.45 1.05 7.15
N ALA A 142 -9.10 0.61 6.08
CA ALA A 142 -8.90 1.15 4.75
C ALA A 142 -9.58 2.52 4.59
N GLY A 143 -8.95 3.40 3.82
CA GLY A 143 -9.48 4.71 3.44
C GLY A 143 -8.96 5.13 2.06
N GLU A 144 -9.52 6.21 1.52
CA GLU A 144 -9.04 6.86 0.32
C GLU A 144 -9.07 8.38 0.45
N VAL A 145 -8.15 9.04 -0.22
CA VAL A 145 -8.14 10.47 -0.48
C VAL A 145 -8.33 10.68 -1.98
N ARG A 146 -9.19 11.62 -2.35
CA ARG A 146 -9.24 12.18 -3.69
C ARG A 146 -8.78 13.62 -3.60
N GLU A 147 -7.92 14.01 -4.51
CA GLU A 147 -7.34 15.35 -4.54
C GLU A 147 -7.18 15.79 -5.99
N HIS A 148 -7.42 17.07 -6.22
CA HIS A 148 -7.04 17.75 -7.45
C HIS A 148 -5.85 18.66 -7.15
N SER A 149 -4.66 18.28 -7.62
CA SER A 149 -3.42 19.02 -7.34
C SER A 149 -2.95 19.85 -8.52
N ALA A 150 -2.43 21.05 -8.23
CA ALA A 150 -1.77 21.91 -9.21
C ALA A 150 -0.24 21.81 -9.13
N PHE A 151 0.38 21.94 -10.30
CA PHE A 151 1.80 21.84 -10.51
C PHE A 151 2.29 22.98 -11.40
N ALA A 152 3.48 23.48 -11.11
CA ALA A 152 4.16 24.50 -11.90
C ALA A 152 5.57 24.04 -12.25
N ARG A 153 6.06 24.43 -13.43
CA ARG A 153 7.43 24.18 -13.84
C ARG A 153 8.27 25.45 -13.63
N LEU A 154 9.28 25.35 -12.78
CA LEU A 154 10.24 26.42 -12.48
C LEU A 154 11.64 25.90 -12.76
N ASP A 155 12.43 26.65 -13.54
CA ASP A 155 13.80 26.29 -13.92
C ASP A 155 13.94 24.86 -14.47
N GLY A 156 12.95 24.45 -15.29
CA GLY A 156 12.89 23.11 -15.89
C GLY A 156 12.41 21.99 -14.96
N GLN A 157 12.08 22.27 -13.70
CA GLN A 157 11.63 21.29 -12.73
C GLN A 157 10.15 21.47 -12.39
N TRP A 158 9.39 20.38 -12.42
CA TRP A 158 8.02 20.37 -11.90
C TRP A 158 8.02 20.44 -10.37
N LEU A 159 7.14 21.28 -9.82
CA LEU A 159 6.93 21.48 -8.39
C LEU A 159 5.44 21.43 -8.07
N TYR A 160 5.09 20.80 -6.94
CA TYR A 160 3.74 20.80 -6.39
C TYR A 160 3.40 22.18 -5.81
N VAL A 161 2.29 22.77 -6.24
CA VAL A 161 1.85 24.08 -5.77
C VAL A 161 0.88 23.90 -4.62
N ASP A 162 -0.26 23.29 -4.87
CA ASP A 162 -1.32 23.04 -3.89
C ASP A 162 -2.24 21.92 -4.38
N GLY A 163 -3.25 21.61 -3.58
CA GLY A 163 -4.33 20.72 -3.95
C GLY A 163 -5.54 20.92 -3.04
N SER A 164 -6.70 20.54 -3.58
CA SER A 164 -8.01 20.68 -2.94
C SER A 164 -8.75 19.35 -2.86
#